data_AF-A0A2W1N1J5-F1
#
_entry.id   AF-A0A2W1N1J5-F1
#
_cell.length_a   1.000
_cell.length_b   1.000
_cell.length_c   1.000
_cell.angle_alpha   90.00
_cell.angle_beta   90.00
_cell.angle_gamma   90.00
#
_symmetry.space_group_name_H-M   'P 1'
#
loop_
_entity.id
_entity.type
_entity.pdbx_description
1 polymer ?
#
loop_
_entity_poly.entity_id
_entity_poly.type
_entity_poly.pdbx_seq_one_letter_code
_entity_poly.pdbx_strand_id
1 'polypeptide(L)'
;LYNEEEKRAVWRRLEILLVQVMTAKLEVFDEDRLRMQLEQRQVRFVPEQSPYCWAYQLIARGSRMINRLDAYGVALLPEFRGWALPELREAIDREFFLLSEAHYERYIAPRFLLEGMEIRV
;
A
#
# COMPACT_ATOMS: atom_id res chain seq x y z
N LEU A 1 -6.34 -18.25 21.84
CA LEU A 1 -7.03 -17.89 20.60
C LEU A 1 -7.11 -16.37 20.48
N TYR A 2 -5.96 -15.73 20.50
CA TYR A 2 -5.84 -14.42 19.87
C TYR A 2 -5.59 -14.73 18.37
N ASN A 3 -5.61 -13.72 17.51
CA ASN A 3 -4.53 -13.60 16.52
C ASN A 3 -4.72 -14.05 15.05
N GLU A 4 -5.89 -14.45 14.55
CA GLU A 4 -6.05 -14.67 13.08
C GLU A 4 -7.11 -13.77 12.44
N GLU A 5 -8.25 -13.58 13.10
CA GLU A 5 -9.24 -12.59 12.65
C GLU A 5 -8.79 -11.16 12.88
N GLU A 6 -8.19 -10.88 14.04
CA GLU A 6 -7.61 -9.57 14.35
C GLU A 6 -6.45 -9.24 13.43
N LYS A 7 -5.56 -10.21 13.17
CA LYS A 7 -4.51 -10.07 12.15
C LYS A 7 -5.13 -9.72 10.81
N ARG A 8 -6.09 -10.52 10.31
CA ARG A 8 -6.76 -10.26 9.03
C ARG A 8 -7.43 -8.88 8.99
N ALA A 9 -8.00 -8.41 10.10
CA ALA A 9 -8.57 -7.07 10.19
C ALA A 9 -7.50 -5.97 10.08
N VAL A 10 -6.36 -6.15 10.75
CA VAL A 10 -5.21 -5.24 10.65
C VAL A 10 -4.65 -5.23 9.23
N TRP A 11 -4.46 -6.40 8.61
CA TRP A 11 -3.98 -6.52 7.22
C TRP A 11 -4.91 -5.79 6.24
N ARG A 12 -6.22 -6.03 6.31
CA ARG A 12 -7.19 -5.33 5.44
C ARG A 12 -7.16 -3.82 5.63
N ARG A 13 -6.99 -3.36 6.87
CA ARG A 13 -6.90 -1.94 7.20
C ARG A 13 -5.63 -1.30 6.64
N LEU A 14 -4.49 -1.97 6.74
CA LEU A 14 -3.25 -1.51 6.12
C LEU A 14 -3.37 -1.47 4.60
N GLU A 15 -4.01 -2.46 3.98
CA GLU A 15 -4.30 -2.44 2.56
C GLU A 15 -5.15 -1.22 2.16
N ILE A 16 -6.25 -0.94 2.87
CA ILE A 16 -7.08 0.25 2.59
C ILE A 16 -6.27 1.55 2.67
N LEU A 17 -5.42 1.69 3.69
CA LEU A 17 -4.58 2.88 3.85
C LEU A 17 -3.56 3.00 2.70
N LEU A 18 -2.93 1.90 2.30
CA LEU A 18 -1.99 1.92 1.18
C LEU A 18 -2.71 2.29 -0.13
N VAL A 19 -3.87 1.69 -0.39
CA VAL A 19 -4.70 2.02 -1.55
C VAL A 19 -5.04 3.51 -1.58
N GLN A 20 -5.43 4.09 -0.44
CA GLN A 20 -5.72 5.52 -0.34
C GLN A 20 -4.52 6.40 -0.70
N VAL A 21 -3.30 6.06 -0.26
CA VAL A 21 -2.09 6.82 -0.61
C VAL A 21 -1.78 6.68 -2.10
N MET A 22 -1.93 5.47 -2.64
CA MET A 22 -1.61 5.17 -4.03
C MET A 22 -2.58 5.84 -5.01
N THR A 23 -3.89 5.81 -4.73
CA THR A 23 -4.90 6.47 -5.57
C THR A 23 -4.75 7.98 -5.62
N ALA A 24 -4.16 8.59 -4.58
CA ALA A 24 -3.87 10.01 -4.54
C ALA A 24 -2.63 10.42 -5.38
N LYS A 25 -1.89 9.45 -5.95
CA LYS A 25 -0.62 9.71 -6.67
C LYS A 25 -0.57 9.15 -8.08
N LEU A 26 -1.26 8.04 -8.32
CA LEU A 26 -1.26 7.36 -9.60
C LEU A 26 -2.61 6.73 -9.90
N GLU A 27 -2.77 6.36 -11.16
CA GLU A 27 -3.91 5.63 -11.69
C GLU A 27 -3.42 4.30 -12.26
N VAL A 28 -4.12 3.22 -11.94
CA VAL A 28 -3.98 1.94 -12.62
C VAL A 28 -5.07 1.87 -13.68
N PHE A 29 -4.69 2.04 -14.95
CA PHE A 29 -5.63 2.08 -16.07
C PHE A 29 -5.73 0.73 -16.81
N ASP A 30 -4.80 -0.19 -16.57
CA ASP A 30 -4.78 -1.53 -17.16
C ASP A 30 -4.23 -2.54 -16.15
N GLU A 31 -5.15 -3.14 -15.38
CA GLU A 31 -4.85 -4.08 -14.30
C GLU A 31 -4.29 -5.42 -14.82
N ASP A 32 -4.79 -5.88 -15.97
CA ASP A 32 -4.35 -7.13 -16.61
C ASP A 32 -2.91 -7.00 -17.07
N ARG A 33 -2.55 -5.86 -17.66
CA ARG A 33 -1.16 -5.56 -18.05
C ARG A 33 -0.25 -5.48 -16.84
N LEU A 34 -0.69 -4.82 -15.76
CA LEU A 34 0.08 -4.74 -14.52
C LEU A 34 0.36 -6.15 -13.97
N ARG A 35 -0.69 -6.97 -13.85
CA ARG A 35 -0.59 -8.36 -13.38
C ARG A 35 0.37 -9.18 -14.25
N MET A 36 0.19 -9.14 -15.57
CA MET A 36 1.04 -9.85 -16.51
C MET A 36 2.51 -9.45 -16.36
N GLN A 37 2.80 -8.15 -16.21
CA GLN A 37 4.17 -7.67 -16.00
C GLN A 37 4.77 -8.15 -14.67
N LEU A 38 3.98 -8.22 -13.60
CA LEU A 38 4.42 -8.73 -12.31
C LEU A 38 4.76 -10.22 -12.40
N GLU A 39 3.91 -11.02 -13.05
CA GLU A 39 4.14 -12.44 -13.29
C GLU A 39 5.40 -12.68 -14.14
N GLN A 40 5.53 -11.98 -15.27
CA GLN A 40 6.69 -12.08 -16.17
C GLN A 40 8.01 -11.75 -15.47
N ARG A 41 7.98 -10.79 -14.54
CA ARG A 41 9.17 -10.33 -13.78
C ARG A 41 9.36 -11.08 -12.46
N GLN A 42 8.53 -12.10 -12.19
CA GLN A 42 8.53 -12.87 -10.95
C GLN A 42 8.47 -11.98 -9.69
N VAL A 43 7.77 -10.84 -9.81
CA VAL A 43 7.49 -10.00 -8.66
C VAL A 43 6.43 -10.70 -7.83
N ARG A 44 6.74 -11.00 -6.57
CA ARG A 44 5.77 -11.58 -5.65
C ARG A 44 4.65 -10.58 -5.38
N PHE A 45 3.41 -10.98 -5.61
CA PHE A 45 2.19 -10.26 -5.28
C PHE A 45 1.10 -11.20 -4.74
N VAL A 46 0.05 -10.63 -4.15
CA VAL A 46 -1.11 -11.36 -3.66
C VAL A 46 -2.29 -11.09 -4.62
N PRO A 47 -2.77 -12.09 -5.38
CA PRO A 47 -3.78 -11.88 -6.43
C PRO A 47 -5.14 -11.35 -5.93
N GLU A 48 -5.44 -11.48 -4.64
CA GLU A 48 -6.67 -11.00 -4.04
C GLU A 48 -6.57 -9.54 -3.56
N GLN A 49 -5.37 -8.96 -3.54
CA GLN A 49 -5.16 -7.56 -3.16
C GLN A 49 -5.53 -6.59 -4.28
N SER A 50 -5.75 -5.34 -3.89
CA SER A 50 -5.98 -4.25 -4.83
C SER A 50 -4.85 -4.10 -5.87
N PRO A 51 -5.16 -3.75 -7.13
CA PRO A 51 -4.17 -3.38 -8.14
C PRO A 51 -3.22 -2.26 -7.71
N TYR A 52 -3.67 -1.38 -6.81
CA TYR A 52 -2.82 -0.33 -6.23
C TYR A 52 -1.73 -0.90 -5.31
N CYS A 53 -2.02 -1.99 -4.59
CA CYS A 53 -1.01 -2.73 -3.82
C CYS A 53 0.02 -3.36 -4.76
N TRP A 54 -0.43 -3.88 -5.92
CA TRP A 54 0.44 -4.45 -6.94
C TRP A 54 1.34 -3.38 -7.58
N ALA A 55 0.78 -2.21 -7.90
CA ALA A 55 1.52 -1.07 -8.43
C ALA A 55 2.58 -0.57 -7.43
N TYR A 56 2.23 -0.55 -6.13
CA TYR A 56 3.21 -0.25 -5.09
C TYR A 56 4.35 -1.27 -5.06
N GLN A 57 4.06 -2.57 -5.10
CA GLN A 57 5.10 -3.62 -5.10
C GLN A 57 6.03 -3.53 -6.31
N LEU A 58 5.47 -3.17 -7.48
CA LEU A 58 6.25 -2.88 -8.69
C LEU A 58 7.23 -1.72 -8.44
N ILE A 59 6.74 -0.60 -7.91
CA ILE A 59 7.57 0.60 -7.63
C ILE A 59 8.60 0.30 -6.53
N ALA A 60 8.21 -0.38 -5.46
CA ALA A 60 9.08 -0.72 -4.34
C ALA A 60 10.28 -1.61 -4.76
N ARG A 61 10.11 -2.47 -5.76
CA ARG A 61 11.19 -3.35 -6.25
C ARG A 61 11.92 -2.79 -7.47
N GLY A 62 11.22 -2.03 -8.31
CA GLY A 62 11.67 -1.66 -9.64
C GLY A 62 11.91 -0.16 -9.86
N SER A 63 11.68 0.71 -8.87
CA SER A 63 11.73 2.18 -9.04
C SER A 63 12.98 2.72 -9.73
N ARG A 64 14.15 2.07 -9.59
CA ARG A 64 15.39 2.50 -10.26
C ARG A 64 15.54 1.99 -11.70
N MET A 65 14.78 0.98 -12.10
CA MET A 65 14.89 0.30 -13.40
C MET A 65 13.69 0.57 -14.31
N ILE A 66 12.60 1.13 -13.79
CA ILE A 66 11.39 1.43 -14.54
C ILE A 66 11.55 2.79 -15.20
N ASN A 67 11.71 2.79 -16.53
CA ASN A 67 11.77 4.01 -17.33
C ASN A 67 10.41 4.43 -17.91
N ARG A 68 9.46 3.48 -17.97
CA ARG A 68 8.15 3.65 -18.61
C ARG A 68 7.08 3.00 -17.76
N LEU A 69 6.47 3.76 -16.85
CA LEU A 69 5.44 3.26 -15.95
C LEU A 69 4.16 2.88 -16.71
N ASP A 70 3.85 3.60 -17.79
CA ASP A 70 2.76 3.33 -18.72
C ASP A 70 2.84 1.93 -19.35
N ALA A 71 4.06 1.40 -19.52
CA ALA A 71 4.29 0.05 -20.02
C ALA A 71 3.77 -1.06 -19.09
N TYR A 72 3.42 -0.69 -17.85
CA TYR A 72 2.86 -1.56 -16.83
C TYR A 72 1.37 -1.32 -16.57
N GLY A 73 0.70 -0.48 -17.36
CA GLY A 73 -0.72 -0.16 -17.13
C GLY A 73 -0.95 0.84 -16.01
N VAL A 74 0.08 1.61 -15.66
CA VAL A 74 0.05 2.58 -14.55
C VAL A 74 0.52 3.95 -15.04
N ALA A 75 -0.16 5.01 -14.62
CA ALA A 75 0.20 6.38 -14.95
C ALA A 75 0.24 7.25 -13.68
N LEU A 76 1.21 8.15 -13.60
CA LEU A 76 1.24 9.15 -12.52
C LEU A 76 0.18 10.22 -12.79
N LEU A 77 -0.47 10.67 -11.72
CA LEU A 77 -1.36 11.83 -11.79
C LEU A 77 -0.57 13.08 -12.20
N PRO A 78 -1.22 14.09 -12.82
CA PRO A 78 -0.56 15.26 -13.39
C PRO A 78 0.46 15.93 -12.46
N GLU A 79 0.16 16.01 -11.17
CA GLU A 79 0.97 16.64 -10.13
C GLU A 79 2.31 15.91 -9.90
N PHE A 80 2.37 14.60 -10.21
CA PHE A 80 3.51 13.74 -9.96
C PHE A 80 4.27 13.32 -11.23
N ARG A 81 3.83 13.71 -12.43
CA ARG A 81 4.47 13.27 -13.70
C ARG A 81 5.95 13.64 -13.83
N GLY A 82 6.38 14.69 -13.15
CA GLY A 82 7.80 15.11 -13.12
C GLY A 82 8.66 14.41 -12.07
N TRP A 83 8.06 13.59 -11.20
CA TRP A 83 8.77 12.95 -10.09
C TRP A 83 9.53 11.71 -10.57
N ALA A 84 10.73 11.51 -10.02
CA ALA A 84 11.41 10.24 -10.20
C ALA A 84 10.71 9.14 -9.37
N LEU A 85 10.59 7.93 -9.92
CA LEU A 85 9.94 6.82 -9.20
C LEU A 85 10.55 6.50 -7.83
N PRO A 86 11.89 6.62 -7.61
CA PRO A 86 12.46 6.47 -6.26
C PRO A 86 11.96 7.54 -5.28
N GLU A 87 11.80 8.80 -5.71
CA GLU A 87 11.30 9.89 -4.87
C GLU A 87 9.82 9.70 -4.56
N LEU A 88 9.04 9.29 -5.57
CA LEU A 88 7.63 8.96 -5.41
C LEU A 88 7.43 7.83 -4.40
N ARG A 89 8.27 6.79 -4.47
CA ARG A 89 8.27 5.68 -3.52
C ARG A 89 8.49 6.18 -2.09
N GLU A 90 9.51 7.01 -1.86
CA GLU A 90 9.79 7.53 -0.52
C GLU A 90 8.60 8.36 0.02
N ALA A 91 7.98 9.16 -0.84
CA ALA A 91 6.79 9.92 -0.48
C ALA A 91 5.60 9.02 -0.12
N ILE A 92 5.39 7.93 -0.87
CA ILE A 92 4.38 6.90 -0.55
C ILE A 92 4.66 6.28 0.81
N ASP A 93 5.90 5.82 1.03
CA ASP A 93 6.30 5.13 2.27
C ASP A 93 6.10 6.04 3.50
N ARG A 94 6.46 7.33 3.36
CA ARG A 94 6.29 8.33 4.41
C ARG A 94 4.83 8.63 4.72
N GLU A 95 4.02 8.85 3.69
CA GLU A 95 2.60 9.16 3.87
C GLU A 95 1.83 7.95 4.43
N PHE A 96 2.13 6.75 3.92
CA PHE A 96 1.57 5.52 4.43
C PHE A 96 1.92 5.28 5.91
N PHE A 97 3.16 5.57 6.31
CA PHE A 97 3.58 5.51 7.71
C PHE A 97 2.78 6.48 8.58
N LEU A 98 2.70 7.76 8.20
CA LEU A 98 1.98 8.78 8.97
C LEU A 98 0.48 8.46 9.11
N LEU A 99 -0.16 8.01 8.02
CA LEU A 99 -1.56 7.60 8.07
C LEU A 99 -1.76 6.37 8.95
N SER A 100 -0.84 5.40 8.89
CA SER A 100 -0.90 4.20 9.72
C SER A 100 -0.74 4.51 11.20
N GLU A 101 0.20 5.39 11.55
CA GLU A 101 0.46 5.86 12.91
C GLU A 101 -0.76 6.62 13.47
N ALA A 102 -1.25 7.64 12.76
CA ALA A 102 -2.42 8.39 13.18
C ALA A 102 -3.66 7.49 13.37
N HIS A 103 -3.82 6.49 12.49
CA HIS A 103 -4.91 5.54 12.59
C HIS A 103 -4.74 4.62 13.81
N TYR A 104 -3.51 4.17 14.10
CA TYR A 104 -3.19 3.36 15.28
C TYR A 104 -3.48 4.13 16.57
N GLU A 105 -2.97 5.35 16.71
CA GLU A 105 -3.19 6.19 17.89
C GLU A 105 -4.67 6.47 18.14
N ARG A 106 -5.44 6.72 17.08
CA ARG A 106 -6.84 7.10 17.21
C ARG A 106 -7.78 5.94 17.53
N TYR A 107 -7.51 4.74 17.01
CA TYR A 107 -8.48 3.64 17.05
C TYR A 107 -7.95 2.36 17.67
N ILE A 108 -6.65 2.18 17.81
CA ILE A 108 -6.07 0.92 18.27
C ILE A 108 -5.50 1.08 19.68
N ALA A 109 -4.69 2.12 19.93
CA ALA A 109 -4.15 2.41 21.26
C ALA A 109 -5.24 2.56 22.36
N PRO A 110 -6.38 3.26 22.13
CA PRO A 110 -7.42 3.38 23.16
C PRO A 110 -8.10 2.05 23.48
N ARG A 111 -8.25 1.14 22.49
CA ARG A 111 -8.83 -0.19 22.71
C ARG A 111 -7.92 -1.07 23.56
N PHE A 112 -6.61 -1.02 23.32
CA PHE A 112 -5.64 -1.73 24.15
C PHE A 112 -5.62 -1.25 25.60
N LEU A 113 -5.81 0.06 25.84
CA LEU A 113 -5.90 0.61 27.19
C LEU A 113 -7.17 0.15 27.92
N LEU A 114 -8.31 0.09 27.22
CA LEU A 114 -9.58 -0.39 27.79
C LEU A 114 -9.52 -1.88 28.13
N GLU A 115 -9.01 -2.72 27.22
CA GLU A 115 -8.84 -4.17 27.47
C GLU A 115 -7.82 -4.45 28.60
N GLY A 116 -6.75 -3.66 28.69
CA GLY A 116 -5.76 -3.77 29.77
C GLY A 116 -6.30 -3.38 31.15
N MET A 117 -7.39 -2.62 31.22
CA MET A 117 -8.08 -2.26 32.46
C MET A 117 -9.07 -3.35 32.92
N GLU A 118 -9.71 -4.07 32.00
CA GLU A 118 -10.64 -5.17 32.33
C GLU A 118 -9.93 -6.40 32.94
N ILE A 119 -8.63 -6.60 32.66
CA ILE A 119 -7.84 -7.73 33.21
C ILE A 119 -7.45 -7.48 34.69
N ARG A 120 -7.62 -6.25 35.21
CA ARG A 120 -7.20 -5.86 36.57
C ARG A 120 -8.34 -5.71 37.59
N VAL A 121 -9.54 -6.22 37.31
CA VAL A 121 -10.70 -6.19 38.23
C VAL A 121 -11.05 -7.60 38.69
#